data_AF-A0A953KUC4-F1
#
_entry.id   AF-A0A953KUC4-F1
#
_cell.length_a   1.000
_cell.length_b   1.000
_cell.length_c   1.000
_cell.angle_alpha   90.00
_cell.angle_beta   90.00
_cell.angle_gamma   90.00
#
_symmetry.space_group_name_H-M   'P 1'
#
loop_
_entity.id
_entity.type
_entity.pdbx_description
1 polymer ?
#
loop_
_entity_poly.entity_id
_entity_poly.type
_entity_poly.pdbx_seq_one_letter_code
_entity_poly.pdbx_strand_id
1 'polypeptide(L)'
;MSHNLKPTPVTLTAAQLLKPYGVIPSFDKLPDSAFIRESQLVQSPKRPHTPAPLPFSAPTLWRKVKTGTFPKPVKLSKRVTAWQVGQVRAWMAKQSQA
;
A
#
# COMPACT_ATOMS: atom_id res chain seq x y z
N MET A 1 -23.51 31.80 36.45
CA MET A 1 -22.41 31.42 35.55
C MET A 1 -22.09 29.94 35.76
N SER A 2 -22.77 29.04 35.04
CA SER A 2 -22.42 27.61 35.01
C SER A 2 -22.87 27.04 33.67
N HIS A 3 -22.00 27.07 32.66
CA HIS A 3 -22.21 26.32 31.43
C HIS A 3 -21.83 24.87 31.68
N ASN A 4 -22.81 24.04 32.02
CA ASN A 4 -22.63 22.61 32.14
C ASN A 4 -22.94 21.98 30.77
N LEU A 5 -21.91 21.82 29.93
CA LEU A 5 -22.00 21.05 28.69
C LEU A 5 -22.20 19.58 29.09
N LYS A 6 -23.45 19.11 29.05
CA LYS A 6 -23.74 17.68 29.14
C LYS A 6 -22.92 16.96 28.06
N PRO A 7 -22.15 15.91 28.38
CA PRO A 7 -21.57 15.08 27.33
C PRO A 7 -22.75 14.44 26.58
N THR A 8 -22.93 14.82 25.32
CA THR A 8 -23.88 14.15 24.43
C THR A 8 -23.50 12.67 24.38
N PRO A 9 -24.41 11.72 24.66
CA PRO A 9 -24.12 10.33 24.41
C PRO A 9 -24.00 10.18 22.90
N VAL A 10 -22.77 9.98 22.41
CA VAL A 10 -22.53 9.51 21.06
C VAL A 10 -23.21 8.15 20.98
N THR A 11 -24.43 8.13 20.45
CA THR A 11 -25.18 6.90 20.23
C THR A 11 -24.46 6.15 19.11
N LEU A 12 -23.58 5.23 19.50
CA LEU A 12 -22.91 4.33 18.58
C LEU A 12 -23.96 3.38 18.02
N THR A 13 -24.47 3.68 16.82
CA THR A 13 -25.35 2.78 16.08
C THR A 13 -24.60 1.48 15.78
N ALA A 14 -25.24 0.31 15.94
CA ALA A 14 -24.63 -1.01 15.72
C ALA A 14 -23.95 -1.17 14.34
N ALA A 15 -24.36 -0.41 13.33
CA ALA A 15 -23.74 -0.36 12.01
C ALA A 15 -22.30 0.23 11.99
N GLN A 16 -21.87 0.91 13.06
CA GLN A 16 -20.51 1.46 13.19
C GLN A 16 -19.51 0.48 13.83
N LEU A 17 -19.97 -0.66 14.39
CA LEU A 17 -19.10 -1.66 15.01
C LEU A 17 -18.38 -2.56 13.98
N LEU A 18 -18.75 -2.46 12.70
CA LEU A 18 -18.11 -3.15 11.58
C LEU A 18 -17.41 -2.14 10.66
N LYS A 19 -16.73 -1.14 11.21
CA LYS A 19 -15.65 -0.51 10.44
C LYS A 19 -14.54 -1.55 10.40
N PRO A 20 -14.29 -2.27 9.29
CA PRO A 20 -13.06 -3.05 9.21
C PRO A 20 -11.94 -2.04 9.43
N TYR A 21 -11.21 -2.17 10.55
CA TYR A 21 -10.01 -1.40 10.80
C TYR A 21 -9.23 -1.34 9.48
N GLY A 22 -9.10 -0.11 8.96
CA GLY A 22 -9.01 0.21 7.54
C GLY A 22 -8.52 -0.91 6.64
N VAL A 23 -9.39 -1.42 5.77
CA VAL A 23 -8.97 -2.22 4.62
C VAL A 23 -7.96 -1.36 3.88
N ILE A 24 -6.67 -1.68 4.03
CA ILE A 24 -5.60 -1.02 3.27
C ILE A 24 -6.03 -1.15 1.81
N PRO A 25 -6.23 -0.03 1.09
CA PRO A 25 -6.68 -0.11 -0.30
C PRO A 25 -5.73 -1.04 -1.06
N SER A 26 -6.31 -2.02 -1.74
CA SER A 26 -5.57 -2.87 -2.68
C SER A 26 -4.82 -1.97 -3.67
N PHE A 27 -3.74 -2.48 -4.24
CA PHE A 27 -2.92 -1.75 -5.20
C PHE A 27 -3.74 -0.98 -6.25
N ASP A 28 -4.82 -1.58 -6.74
CA ASP A 28 -5.70 -1.01 -7.77
C ASP A 28 -6.47 0.24 -7.34
N LYS A 29 -6.71 0.40 -6.03
CA LYS A 29 -7.46 1.54 -5.47
C LYS A 29 -6.55 2.71 -5.05
N LEU A 30 -5.23 2.56 -5.19
CA LEU A 30 -4.29 3.63 -4.87
C LEU A 30 -4.16 4.62 -6.04
N PRO A 31 -4.11 5.93 -5.77
CA PRO A 31 -3.80 6.92 -6.80
C PRO A 31 -2.35 6.79 -7.25
N ASP A 32 -2.04 7.24 -8.47
CA ASP A 32 -0.70 7.11 -9.05
C ASP A 32 0.40 7.84 -8.25
N SER A 33 0.03 8.91 -7.55
CA SER A 33 0.90 9.68 -6.66
C SER A 33 1.19 8.99 -5.31
N ALA A 34 0.47 7.92 -4.97
CA ALA A 34 0.69 7.19 -3.72
C ALA A 34 2.03 6.45 -3.73
N PHE A 35 2.62 6.31 -2.55
CA PHE A 35 3.81 5.51 -2.33
C PHE A 35 3.47 4.13 -1.78
N ILE A 36 4.14 3.10 -2.31
CA ILE A 36 3.99 1.72 -1.90
C ILE A 36 5.34 1.10 -1.54
N ARG A 37 5.37 0.29 -0.48
CA ARG A 37 6.61 -0.38 -0.02
C ARG A 37 6.78 -1.74 -0.69
N GLU A 38 8.02 -2.25 -0.64
CA GLU A 38 8.36 -3.62 -1.05
C GLU A 38 7.35 -4.64 -0.52
N SER A 39 7.01 -4.53 0.76
CA SER A 39 6.11 -5.44 1.46
C SER A 39 4.71 -5.56 0.86
N GLN A 40 4.25 -4.54 0.14
CA GLN A 40 2.94 -4.48 -0.50
C GLN A 40 3.03 -4.72 -2.02
N LEU A 41 4.24 -4.71 -2.59
CA LEU A 41 4.47 -4.99 -4.01
C LEU A 41 4.65 -6.48 -4.29
N VAL A 42 5.29 -7.22 -3.38
CA VAL A 42 5.71 -8.61 -3.59
C VAL A 42 5.02 -9.59 -2.64
N GLN A 43 4.82 -10.81 -3.12
CA GLN A 43 4.36 -11.90 -2.27
C GLN A 43 5.45 -12.25 -1.24
N SER A 44 5.04 -12.48 0.01
CA SER A 44 5.94 -12.88 1.08
C SER A 44 5.41 -14.12 1.79
N PRO A 45 6.26 -15.12 2.09
CA PRO A 45 5.88 -16.25 2.94
C PRO A 45 5.38 -15.83 4.33
N LYS A 46 5.83 -14.66 4.82
CA LYS A 46 5.38 -14.07 6.10
C LYS A 46 3.96 -13.48 6.03
N ARG A 47 3.42 -13.30 4.82
CA ARG A 47 2.10 -12.71 4.55
C ARG A 47 1.43 -13.43 3.37
N PRO A 48 1.01 -14.70 3.54
CA PRO A 48 0.44 -15.49 2.45
C PRO A 48 -0.92 -14.96 1.98
N HIS A 49 -1.71 -14.37 2.88
CA HIS A 49 -3.07 -13.88 2.60
C HIS A 49 -3.14 -12.42 2.14
N THR A 50 -2.00 -11.74 1.99
CA THR A 50 -1.98 -10.37 1.49
C THR A 50 -1.79 -10.39 -0.02
N PRO A 51 -2.74 -9.86 -0.81
CA PRO A 51 -2.57 -9.77 -2.25
C PRO A 51 -1.42 -8.82 -2.59
N ALA A 52 -0.58 -9.24 -3.52
CA ALA A 52 0.53 -8.45 -4.05
C ALA A 52 0.42 -8.36 -5.57
N PRO A 53 0.65 -7.18 -6.17
CA PRO A 53 0.53 -7.00 -7.62
C PRO A 53 1.63 -7.72 -8.41
N LEU A 54 2.77 -8.03 -7.80
CA LEU A 54 3.91 -8.65 -8.50
C LEU A 54 4.04 -10.15 -8.15
N PRO A 55 4.12 -11.05 -9.14
CA PRO A 55 4.20 -12.49 -8.93
C PRO A 55 5.64 -12.97 -8.64
N PHE A 56 6.42 -12.21 -7.88
CA PHE A 56 7.78 -12.59 -7.49
C PHE A 56 8.13 -12.14 -6.07
N SER A 57 9.21 -12.69 -5.53
CA SER A 57 9.67 -12.42 -4.17
C SER A 57 10.49 -11.13 -4.05
N ALA A 58 10.64 -10.63 -2.82
CA ALA A 58 11.44 -9.44 -2.51
C ALA A 58 12.89 -9.50 -3.08
N PRO A 59 13.66 -10.60 -2.96
CA PRO A 59 15.01 -10.66 -3.55
C PRO A 59 15.00 -10.47 -5.07
N THR A 60 13.99 -11.01 -5.75
CA THR A 60 13.84 -10.86 -7.20
C THR A 60 13.52 -9.41 -7.58
N LEU A 61 12.67 -8.72 -6.80
CA LEU A 61 12.43 -7.28 -6.98
C LEU A 61 13.74 -6.50 -6.92
N TRP A 62 14.55 -6.71 -5.88
CA TRP A 62 15.82 -6.01 -5.70
C TRP A 62 16.83 -6.30 -6.80
N ARG A 63 16.87 -7.54 -7.32
CA ARG A 63 17.69 -7.87 -8.49
C ARG A 63 17.23 -7.09 -9.72
N LYS A 64 15.93 -7.03 -10.00
CA LYS A 64 15.38 -6.26 -11.13
C LYS A 64 15.64 -4.75 -11.00
N VAL A 65 15.53 -4.22 -9.79
CA VAL A 65 15.90 -2.83 -9.47
C VAL A 65 17.39 -2.58 -9.74
N LYS A 66 18.27 -3.50 -9.30
CA LYS A 66 19.72 -3.40 -9.55
C LYS A 66 20.06 -3.49 -11.04
N THR A 67 19.37 -4.33 -11.80
CA THR A 67 19.54 -4.43 -13.27
C THR A 67 18.87 -3.28 -14.04
N GLY A 68 18.14 -2.39 -13.36
CA GLY A 68 17.44 -1.27 -14.00
C GLY A 68 16.19 -1.67 -14.80
N THR A 69 15.71 -2.91 -14.66
CA THR A 69 14.53 -3.42 -15.37
C THR A 69 13.22 -3.15 -14.63
N PHE A 70 13.28 -2.68 -13.38
CA PHE A 70 12.14 -2.24 -12.57
C PHE A 70 12.33 -0.76 -12.17
N PRO A 71 11.26 0.01 -11.93
CA PRO A 71 11.35 1.41 -11.50
C PRO A 71 12.30 1.62 -10.31
N LYS A 72 13.03 2.73 -10.33
CA LYS A 72 13.96 3.08 -9.26
C LYS A 72 13.20 3.38 -7.97
N PRO A 73 13.67 2.87 -6.81
CA PRO A 73 13.09 3.21 -5.53
C PRO A 73 13.33 4.66 -5.13
N VAL A 74 12.38 5.23 -4.38
CA VAL A 74 12.47 6.52 -3.69
C VAL A 74 12.73 6.27 -2.21
N LYS A 75 13.76 6.91 -1.65
CA LYS A 75 14.01 6.90 -0.20
C LYS A 75 13.22 8.02 0.46
N LEU A 76 12.22 7.65 1.26
CA LEU A 76 11.41 8.59 2.03
C LEU A 76 12.07 8.93 3.38
N SER A 77 12.86 8.01 3.94
CA SER A 77 13.66 8.22 5.15
C SER A 77 14.86 7.27 5.19
N LYS A 78 15.70 7.37 6.23
CA LYS A 78 16.88 6.51 6.41
C LYS A 78 16.58 5.01 6.33
N ARG A 79 15.37 4.58 6.69
CA ARG A 79 14.95 3.16 6.70
C ARG A 79 13.72 2.87 5.84
N VAL A 80 13.21 3.87 5.11
CA VAL A 80 11.97 3.71 4.33
C VAL A 80 12.27 3.93 2.86
N THR A 81 12.08 2.86 2.10
CA THR A 81 12.16 2.84 0.64
C THR A 81 10.79 2.50 0.08
N ALA A 82 10.34 3.25 -0.92
CA ALA A 82 9.05 3.10 -1.55
C ALA A 82 9.12 3.35 -3.06
N TRP A 83 8.06 3.00 -3.76
CA TRP A 83 7.86 3.30 -5.17
C TRP A 83 6.57 4.08 -5.35
N GLN A 84 6.50 4.93 -6.37
CA GLN A 84 5.23 5.52 -6.77
C GLN A 84 4.37 4.47 -7.48
N VAL A 85 3.10 4.40 -7.13
CA VAL A 85 2.14 3.45 -7.71
C VAL A 85 2.05 3.63 -9.23
N GLY A 86 2.00 4.87 -9.72
CA GLY A 86 1.93 5.15 -11.16
C GLY A 86 3.13 4.60 -11.94
N GLN A 87 4.34 4.68 -11.38
CA GLN A 87 5.54 4.14 -12.03
C GLN A 87 5.52 2.62 -12.11
N VAL A 88 5.03 1.96 -11.04
CA VAL A 88 4.86 0.50 -11.03
C VAL A 88 3.78 0.08 -12.03
N ARG A 89 2.66 0.81 -12.08
CA ARG A 89 1.58 0.56 -13.04
C ARG A 89 2.04 0.71 -14.49
N ALA A 90 2.78 1.78 -14.79
CA ALA A 90 3.39 2.00 -16.10
C ALA A 90 4.38 0.89 -16.48
N TRP A 91 5.15 0.39 -15.51
CA TRP A 91 6.02 -0.77 -15.74
C TRP A 91 5.22 -2.04 -16.06
N MET A 92 4.17 -2.34 -15.29
CA MET A 92 3.32 -3.51 -15.55
C MET A 92 2.64 -3.44 -16.93
N ALA A 93 2.15 -2.27 -17.32
CA ALA A 93 1.56 -2.06 -18.65
C ALA A 93 2.58 -2.31 -19.78
N LYS A 94 3.85 -1.94 -19.59
CA LYS A 94 4.93 -2.25 -20.54
C LYS A 94 5.21 -3.75 -20.62
N GLN A 95 5.11 -4.49 -19.50
CA GLN A 95 5.33 -5.95 -19.50
C GLN A 95 4.17 -6.72 -20.14
N SER A 96 2.94 -6.21 -20.08
CA SER A 96 1.79 -6.87 -20.74
C SER A 96 1.74 -6.64 -22.26
N GLN A 97 2.51 -5.68 -22.76
CA GLN A 97 2.58 -5.33 -24.19
C GLN A 97 3.77 -5.95 -24.92
N ALA A 98 4.66 -6.66 -24.22
CA ALA A 98 5.85 -7.31 -24.76
C ALA A 98 5.62 -8.82 -24.85
#